data_AF-G7LYP5-F1
#
_entry.id   AF-G7LYP5-F1
#
_cell.length_a   1.000
_cell.length_b   1.000
_cell.length_c   1.000
_cell.angle_alpha   90.00
_cell.angle_beta   90.00
_cell.angle_gamma   90.00
#
_symmetry.space_group_name_H-M   'P 1'
#
loop_
_entity.id
_entity.type
_entity.pdbx_description
1 polymer ?
#
loop_
_entity_poly.entity_id
_entity_poly.type
_entity_poly.pdbx_seq_one_letter_code
_entity_poly.pdbx_strand_id
1 'polypeptide(L)'
;MRKQVKRLIIFILLLTFSIGNPAYAQVKSAPFGPKVTDLKDKEGILNNFQQIKTIRSNLTVIDISPDLTTEQLQATNTNIQNYIQQMQGVRENLQRNANTYRDSFADVFFSEQIMLIADSYIISLRNQQLVIRSIEANVQEAKKLFYSSYMIPVYYYLTLGDQMAAYIDVYFVV
;
A
#
# COMPACT_ATOMS: atom_id res chain seq x y z
N MET A 1 31.00 39.36 -13.41
CA MET A 1 29.88 38.63 -12.76
C MET A 1 28.80 38.13 -13.71
N ARG A 2 28.04 38.98 -14.44
CA ARG A 2 26.87 38.54 -15.24
C ARG A 2 27.17 37.45 -16.30
N LYS A 3 28.35 37.50 -16.96
CA LYS A 3 28.81 36.47 -17.91
C LYS A 3 29.22 35.14 -17.23
N GLN A 4 29.78 35.20 -16.01
CA GLN A 4 30.17 34.01 -15.24
C GLN A 4 28.94 33.27 -14.72
N VAL A 5 27.91 34.00 -14.26
CA VAL A 5 26.62 33.42 -13.85
C VAL A 5 25.93 32.73 -15.04
N LYS A 6 25.91 33.35 -16.23
CA LYS A 6 25.36 32.69 -17.43
C LYS A 6 26.12 31.40 -17.79
N ARG A 7 27.44 31.39 -17.68
CA ARG A 7 28.26 30.18 -17.92
C ARG A 7 27.98 29.09 -16.89
N LEU A 8 27.80 29.44 -15.62
CA LEU A 8 27.44 28.50 -14.56
C LEU A 8 26.06 27.86 -14.82
N ILE A 9 25.06 28.66 -15.22
CA ILE A 9 23.72 28.16 -15.56
C ILE A 9 23.77 27.20 -16.75
N ILE A 10 24.52 27.55 -17.81
CA ILE A 10 24.69 26.68 -18.98
C ILE A 10 25.41 25.38 -18.59
N PHE A 11 26.40 25.46 -17.70
CA PHE A 11 27.14 24.29 -17.21
C PHE A 11 26.26 23.36 -16.37
N ILE A 12 25.43 23.92 -15.48
CA ILE A 12 24.46 23.13 -14.69
C ILE A 12 23.43 22.46 -15.60
N LEU A 13 22.91 23.17 -16.61
CA LEU A 13 21.99 22.59 -17.59
C LEU A 13 22.66 21.44 -18.36
N LEU A 14 23.88 21.63 -18.85
CA LEU A 14 24.64 20.57 -19.52
C LEU A 14 24.89 19.37 -18.61
N LEU A 15 25.18 19.58 -17.32
CA LEU A 15 25.27 18.49 -16.34
C LEU A 15 23.93 17.73 -16.19
N THR A 16 22.80 18.43 -16.10
CA THR A 16 21.49 17.76 -16.01
C THR A 16 21.13 16.95 -17.24
N PHE A 17 21.55 17.37 -18.44
CA PHE A 17 21.32 16.62 -19.69
C PHE A 17 22.35 15.52 -19.95
N SER A 18 23.51 15.54 -19.28
CA SER A 18 24.60 14.58 -19.45
C SER A 18 24.62 13.47 -18.38
N ILE A 19 23.70 13.50 -17.40
CA ILE A 19 23.37 12.32 -16.58
C ILE A 19 22.63 11.33 -17.48
N GLY A 20 23.40 10.65 -18.32
CA GLY A 20 22.92 9.61 -19.22
C GLY A 20 22.50 8.37 -18.45
N ASN A 21 21.29 7.92 -18.74
CA ASN A 21 20.67 6.65 -18.36
C ASN A 21 20.90 6.24 -16.90
N PRO A 22 19.97 6.59 -15.99
CA PRO A 22 20.00 5.93 -14.71
C PRO A 22 19.84 4.43 -14.97
N ALA A 23 20.69 3.62 -14.35
CA ALA A 23 20.74 2.18 -14.59
C ALA A 23 19.35 1.49 -14.47
N TYR A 24 18.39 2.11 -13.76
CA TYR A 24 16.99 1.65 -13.69
C TYR A 24 16.25 1.65 -15.04
N ALA A 25 16.66 2.47 -16.02
CA ALA A 25 16.03 2.56 -17.34
C ALA A 25 16.60 1.59 -18.37
N GLN A 26 17.71 0.89 -18.03
CA GLN A 26 18.21 -0.20 -18.85
C GLN A 26 17.34 -1.43 -18.62
N VAL A 27 16.33 -1.61 -19.46
CA VAL A 27 15.49 -2.82 -19.48
C VAL A 27 16.33 -3.99 -20.01
N LYS A 28 17.13 -4.61 -19.15
CA LYS A 28 17.56 -5.99 -19.35
C LYS A 28 16.42 -6.86 -18.85
N SER A 29 15.75 -7.56 -19.77
CA SER A 29 14.57 -8.40 -19.52
C SER A 29 14.90 -9.72 -18.79
N ALA A 30 15.68 -9.65 -17.72
CA ALA A 30 15.81 -10.74 -16.77
C ALA A 30 15.00 -10.34 -15.53
N PRO A 31 13.93 -11.05 -15.16
CA PRO A 31 13.24 -10.78 -13.91
C PRO A 31 14.24 -10.92 -12.76
N PHE A 32 14.64 -9.79 -12.18
CA PHE A 32 15.46 -9.75 -10.98
C PHE A 32 14.50 -9.73 -9.78
N GLY A 33 14.33 -10.88 -9.17
CA GLY A 33 13.46 -11.08 -8.01
C GLY A 33 13.59 -12.53 -7.55
N PRO A 34 13.38 -12.81 -6.25
CA PRO A 34 13.37 -14.18 -5.77
C PRO A 34 12.25 -14.95 -6.49
N LYS A 35 12.55 -16.15 -6.98
CA LYS A 35 11.59 -16.93 -7.78
C LYS A 35 10.62 -17.64 -6.86
N VAL A 36 9.34 -17.71 -7.23
CA VAL A 36 8.31 -18.42 -6.45
C VAL A 36 8.64 -19.92 -6.33
N THR A 37 9.47 -20.46 -7.24
CA THR A 37 9.99 -21.84 -7.18
C THR A 37 10.85 -22.14 -5.96
N ASP A 38 11.40 -21.11 -5.32
CA ASP A 38 12.35 -21.26 -4.21
C ASP A 38 11.64 -21.22 -2.84
N LEU A 39 10.30 -21.07 -2.84
CA LEU A 39 9.48 -21.02 -1.63
C LEU A 39 9.20 -22.42 -1.10
N LYS A 40 9.46 -22.63 0.19
CA LYS A 40 9.09 -23.85 0.90
C LYS A 40 7.57 -23.98 1.07
N ASP A 41 6.86 -22.87 1.26
CA ASP A 41 5.40 -22.83 1.35
C ASP A 41 4.78 -21.89 0.31
N LYS A 42 5.03 -22.22 -0.96
CA LYS A 42 4.47 -21.51 -2.12
C LYS A 42 2.95 -21.36 -2.02
N GLU A 43 2.23 -22.45 -1.71
CA GLU A 43 0.77 -22.45 -1.71
C GLU A 43 0.20 -21.57 -0.60
N GLY A 44 0.74 -21.66 0.62
CA GLY A 44 0.32 -20.82 1.74
C GLY A 44 0.52 -19.34 1.46
N ILE A 45 1.69 -18.97 0.91
CA ILE A 45 2.00 -17.58 0.55
C ILE A 45 1.06 -17.06 -0.54
N LEU A 46 0.88 -17.80 -1.64
CA LEU A 46 0.02 -17.39 -2.75
C LEU A 46 -1.47 -17.33 -2.35
N ASN A 47 -1.93 -18.24 -1.51
CA ASN A 47 -3.30 -18.22 -1.00
C ASN A 47 -3.56 -16.96 -0.15
N ASN A 48 -2.65 -16.62 0.76
CA ASN A 48 -2.77 -15.38 1.55
C ASN A 48 -2.76 -14.14 0.65
N PHE A 49 -1.92 -14.10 -0.38
CA PHE A 49 -1.94 -13.01 -1.35
C PHE A 49 -3.28 -12.91 -2.10
N GLN A 50 -3.83 -14.03 -2.56
CA GLN A 50 -5.14 -14.06 -3.22
C GLN A 50 -6.28 -13.66 -2.28
N GLN A 51 -6.21 -14.02 -1.00
CA GLN A 51 -7.16 -13.57 0.02
C GLN A 51 -7.11 -12.04 0.18
N ILE A 52 -5.93 -11.43 0.25
CA ILE A 52 -5.80 -9.96 0.27
C ILE A 52 -6.50 -9.33 -0.93
N LYS A 53 -6.26 -9.84 -2.15
CA LYS A 53 -6.92 -9.33 -3.37
C LYS A 53 -8.44 -9.45 -3.30
N THR A 54 -8.94 -10.56 -2.75
CA THR A 54 -10.37 -10.81 -2.58
C THR A 54 -11.00 -9.87 -1.55
N ILE A 55 -10.35 -9.66 -0.40
CA ILE A 55 -10.82 -8.71 0.61
C ILE A 55 -10.81 -7.29 0.02
N ARG A 56 -9.75 -6.92 -0.72
CA ARG A 56 -9.61 -5.62 -1.38
C ARG A 56 -10.66 -5.39 -2.46
N SER A 57 -11.04 -6.39 -3.24
CA SER A 57 -12.10 -6.27 -4.25
C SER A 57 -13.49 -6.14 -3.63
N ASN A 58 -13.70 -6.75 -2.46
CA ASN A 58 -14.95 -6.62 -1.71
C ASN A 58 -15.04 -5.30 -0.96
N LEU A 59 -13.91 -4.66 -0.68
CA LEU A 59 -13.85 -3.31 -0.13
C LEU A 59 -14.36 -2.32 -1.18
N THR A 60 -15.67 -2.06 -1.13
CA THR A 60 -16.34 -1.03 -1.93
C THR A 60 -15.85 0.35 -1.52
N VAL A 61 -16.17 1.37 -2.33
CA VAL A 61 -16.01 2.76 -1.91
C VAL A 61 -16.75 2.95 -0.58
N ILE A 62 -16.00 3.31 0.47
CA ILE A 62 -16.56 3.59 1.78
C ILE A 62 -17.04 5.04 1.71
N ASP A 63 -18.36 5.20 1.59
CA ASP A 63 -18.99 6.51 1.58
C ASP A 63 -19.02 7.05 3.01
N ILE A 64 -18.21 8.08 3.26
CA ILE A 64 -18.19 8.81 4.53
C ILE A 64 -18.46 10.27 4.21
N SER A 65 -19.68 10.71 4.54
CA SER A 65 -20.14 12.06 4.31
C SER A 65 -20.63 12.70 5.62
N PRO A 66 -20.59 14.05 5.72
CA PRO A 66 -20.99 14.76 6.93
C PRO A 66 -22.48 14.70 7.25
N ASP A 67 -23.31 14.29 6.29
CA ASP A 67 -24.75 14.14 6.37
C ASP A 67 -25.21 12.72 6.75
N LEU A 68 -24.27 11.77 6.93
CA LEU A 68 -24.60 10.45 7.45
C LEU A 68 -25.20 10.54 8.86
N THR A 69 -26.24 9.74 9.10
CA THR A 69 -26.81 9.57 10.43
C THR A 69 -25.84 8.80 11.34
N THR A 70 -26.03 8.92 12.66
CA THR A 70 -25.26 8.14 13.64
C THR A 70 -25.34 6.64 13.37
N GLU A 71 -26.50 6.12 12.99
CA GLU A 71 -26.69 4.71 12.66
C GLU A 71 -25.88 4.29 11.42
N GLN A 72 -25.87 5.14 10.39
CA GLN A 72 -25.06 4.91 9.19
C GLN A 72 -23.56 4.94 9.50
N LEU A 73 -23.10 5.90 10.30
CA LEU A 73 -21.70 5.99 10.73
C LEU A 73 -21.27 4.73 11.51
N GLN A 74 -22.11 4.23 12.42
CA GLN A 74 -21.86 3.02 13.19
C GLN A 74 -21.83 1.76 12.30
N ALA A 75 -22.76 1.65 11.34
CA ALA A 75 -22.78 0.55 10.37
C ALA A 75 -21.51 0.57 9.50
N THR A 76 -21.12 1.73 8.98
CA THR A 76 -19.89 1.91 8.20
C THR A 76 -18.65 1.55 9.03
N ASN A 77 -18.56 2.02 10.27
CA ASN A 77 -17.43 1.69 11.16
C ASN A 77 -17.36 0.18 11.46
N THR A 78 -18.51 -0.48 11.63
CA THR A 78 -18.58 -1.94 11.82
C THR A 78 -18.08 -2.69 10.59
N ASN A 79 -18.49 -2.28 9.39
CA ASN A 79 -18.00 -2.85 8.14
C ASN A 79 -16.48 -2.67 7.99
N ILE A 80 -15.96 -1.48 8.30
CA ILE A 80 -14.51 -1.23 8.31
C ILE A 80 -13.80 -2.16 9.30
N GLN A 81 -14.34 -2.32 10.50
CA GLN A 81 -13.77 -3.19 11.52
C GLN A 81 -13.70 -4.65 11.05
N ASN A 82 -14.73 -5.13 10.34
CA ASN A 82 -14.75 -6.47 9.75
C ASN A 82 -13.65 -6.65 8.69
N TYR A 83 -13.42 -5.63 7.84
CA TYR A 83 -12.33 -5.68 6.86
C TYR A 83 -10.95 -5.66 7.53
N ILE A 84 -10.76 -4.84 8.58
CA ILE A 84 -9.52 -4.81 9.35
C ILE A 84 -9.22 -6.19 9.95
N GLN A 85 -10.22 -6.85 10.55
CA GLN A 85 -10.04 -8.18 11.14
C GLN A 85 -9.66 -9.24 10.09
N GLN A 86 -10.30 -9.23 8.91
CA GLN A 86 -9.94 -10.12 7.81
C GLN A 86 -8.48 -9.90 7.36
N MET A 87 -8.08 -8.64 7.16
CA MET A 87 -6.69 -8.31 6.79
C MET A 87 -5.69 -8.69 7.89
N GLN A 88 -6.05 -8.52 9.16
CA GLN A 88 -5.22 -8.94 10.30
C GLN A 88 -5.02 -10.46 10.32
N GLY A 89 -6.06 -11.25 10.06
CA GLY A 89 -5.95 -12.70 9.95
C GLY A 89 -4.96 -13.13 8.88
N VAL A 90 -5.01 -12.49 7.70
CA VAL A 90 -4.04 -12.77 6.62
C VAL A 90 -2.62 -12.36 7.03
N ARG A 91 -2.46 -11.17 7.62
CA ARG A 91 -1.17 -10.68 8.13
C ARG A 91 -0.55 -11.65 9.15
N GLU A 92 -1.35 -12.16 10.08
CA GLU A 92 -0.90 -13.12 11.10
C GLU A 92 -0.50 -14.47 10.48
N ASN A 93 -1.21 -14.94 9.45
CA ASN A 93 -0.82 -16.13 8.70
C ASN A 93 0.56 -15.97 8.05
N LEU A 94 0.80 -14.84 7.38
CA LEU A 94 2.08 -14.53 6.74
C LEU A 94 3.21 -14.38 7.76
N GLN A 95 2.94 -13.72 8.89
CA GLN A 95 3.91 -13.61 9.98
C GLN A 95 4.28 -15.00 10.54
N ARG A 96 3.30 -15.89 10.69
CA ARG A 96 3.55 -17.28 11.09
C ARG A 96 4.36 -18.04 10.04
N ASN A 97 4.05 -17.87 8.75
CA ASN A 97 4.83 -18.46 7.66
C ASN A 97 6.30 -18.01 7.72
N ALA A 98 6.56 -16.70 7.81
CA ALA A 98 7.91 -16.14 7.93
C ALA A 98 8.67 -16.71 9.14
N ASN A 99 7.98 -16.90 10.28
CA ASN A 99 8.60 -17.47 11.48
C ASN A 99 8.90 -18.98 11.33
N THR A 100 7.98 -19.74 10.71
CA THR A 100 8.15 -21.18 10.46
C THR A 100 9.31 -21.44 9.49
N TYR A 101 9.41 -20.66 8.42
CA TYR A 101 10.44 -20.80 7.38
C TYR A 101 11.54 -19.75 7.50
N ARG A 102 11.89 -19.35 8.73
CA ARG A 102 12.87 -18.29 9.03
C ARG A 102 14.28 -18.52 8.47
N ASP A 103 14.60 -19.77 8.13
CA ASP A 103 15.87 -20.18 7.52
C ASP A 103 15.86 -20.04 5.99
N SER A 104 14.69 -19.77 5.39
CA SER A 104 14.51 -19.46 3.98
C SER A 104 14.35 -17.96 3.77
N PHE A 105 15.38 -17.34 3.20
CA PHE A 105 15.31 -15.92 2.84
C PHE A 105 14.12 -15.61 1.92
N ALA A 106 13.81 -16.51 0.97
CA ALA A 106 12.71 -16.32 0.03
C ALA A 106 11.35 -16.31 0.76
N ASP A 107 11.05 -17.31 1.59
CA ASP A 107 9.77 -17.37 2.30
C ASP A 107 9.56 -16.17 3.24
N VAL A 108 10.62 -15.75 3.95
CA VAL A 108 10.57 -14.56 4.80
C VAL A 108 10.32 -13.31 3.96
N PHE A 109 11.11 -13.08 2.92
CA PHE A 109 11.00 -11.90 2.08
C PHE A 109 9.62 -11.80 1.41
N PHE A 110 9.12 -12.89 0.83
CA PHE A 110 7.79 -12.91 0.21
C PHE A 110 6.67 -12.64 1.22
N SER A 111 6.76 -13.26 2.40
CA SER A 111 5.79 -13.03 3.47
C SER A 111 5.78 -11.57 3.92
N GLU A 112 6.95 -10.95 4.08
CA GLU A 112 7.08 -9.54 4.44
C GLU A 112 6.51 -8.61 3.35
N GLN A 113 6.79 -8.88 2.07
CA GLN A 113 6.24 -8.10 0.96
C GLN A 113 4.71 -8.15 0.92
N ILE A 114 4.11 -9.33 1.13
CA ILE A 114 2.65 -9.47 1.14
C ILE A 114 2.05 -8.88 2.42
N MET A 115 2.72 -9.00 3.57
CA MET A 115 2.30 -8.35 4.82
C MET A 115 2.22 -6.83 4.67
N LEU A 116 3.16 -6.21 3.96
CA LEU A 116 3.15 -4.78 3.70
C LEU A 116 1.85 -4.33 2.99
N ILE A 117 1.30 -5.18 2.11
CA ILE A 117 0.02 -4.90 1.43
C ILE A 117 -1.12 -4.91 2.46
N ALA A 118 -1.22 -5.95 3.29
CA ALA A 118 -2.23 -6.03 4.34
C ALA A 118 -2.14 -4.85 5.32
N ASP A 119 -0.92 -4.52 5.77
CA ASP A 119 -0.67 -3.39 6.67
C ASP A 119 -1.08 -2.06 6.04
N SER A 120 -0.81 -1.86 4.75
CA SER A 120 -1.22 -0.65 4.03
C SER A 120 -2.75 -0.50 4.02
N TYR A 121 -3.49 -1.57 3.70
CA TYR A 121 -4.95 -1.52 3.75
C TYR A 121 -5.50 -1.31 5.16
N ILE A 122 -4.92 -1.97 6.18
CA ILE A 122 -5.30 -1.77 7.58
C ILE A 122 -5.10 -0.30 7.99
N ILE A 123 -3.98 0.32 7.64
CA ILE A 123 -3.70 1.71 7.98
C ILE A 123 -4.69 2.64 7.25
N SER A 124 -4.97 2.40 5.98
CA SER A 124 -5.98 3.18 5.23
C SER A 124 -7.35 3.11 5.91
N LEU A 125 -7.79 1.90 6.28
CA LEU A 125 -9.05 1.67 6.98
C LEU A 125 -9.11 2.33 8.36
N ARG A 126 -8.02 2.25 9.15
CA ARG A 126 -7.96 2.92 10.45
C ARG A 126 -8.05 4.44 10.33
N ASN A 127 -7.44 5.03 9.30
CA ASN A 127 -7.59 6.46 9.03
C ASN A 127 -9.05 6.83 8.74
N GLN A 128 -9.80 5.97 8.04
CA GLN A 128 -11.23 6.15 7.83
C GLN A 128 -12.04 6.01 9.13
N GLN A 129 -11.66 5.11 10.04
CA GLN A 129 -12.29 5.04 11.38
C GLN A 129 -12.06 6.33 12.19
N LEU A 130 -10.87 6.94 12.09
CA LEU A 130 -10.60 8.22 12.77
C LEU A 130 -11.53 9.33 12.26
N VAL A 131 -11.81 9.33 10.96
CA VAL A 131 -12.74 10.28 10.32
C VAL A 131 -14.15 10.07 10.85
N ILE A 132 -14.64 8.83 10.86
CA ILE A 132 -15.97 8.50 11.39
C ILE A 132 -16.11 8.98 12.83
N ARG A 133 -15.14 8.65 13.70
CA ARG A 133 -15.14 9.08 15.11
C ARG A 133 -15.12 10.60 15.26
N SER A 134 -14.46 11.31 14.36
CA SER A 134 -14.42 12.78 14.38
C SER A 134 -15.78 13.39 14.00
N ILE A 135 -16.48 12.78 13.04
CA ILE A 135 -17.85 13.17 12.66
C ILE A 135 -18.81 12.88 13.82
N GLU A 136 -18.73 11.70 14.43
CA GLU A 136 -19.53 11.33 15.62
C GLU A 136 -19.31 12.29 16.80
N ALA A 137 -18.07 12.77 16.99
CA ALA A 137 -17.71 13.74 18.00
C ALA A 137 -18.09 15.20 17.65
N ASN A 138 -18.79 15.43 16.53
CA ASN A 138 -19.19 16.76 16.05
C ASN A 138 -18.04 17.76 15.85
N VAL A 139 -16.85 17.28 15.47
CA VAL A 139 -15.73 18.16 15.10
C VAL A 139 -16.09 18.89 13.80
N GLN A 140 -16.15 20.22 13.82
CA GLN A 140 -16.66 21.01 12.69
C GLN A 140 -15.81 20.84 11.42
N GLU A 141 -14.50 20.73 11.57
CA GLU A 141 -13.55 20.48 10.49
C GLU A 141 -13.73 19.09 9.87
N ALA A 142 -14.25 18.13 10.64
CA ALA A 142 -14.53 16.79 10.15
C ALA A 142 -15.61 16.79 9.04
N LYS A 143 -16.44 17.83 8.98
CA LYS A 143 -17.48 17.93 7.95
C LYS A 143 -16.93 18.29 6.56
N LYS A 144 -15.67 18.69 6.46
CA LYS A 144 -15.01 19.09 5.21
C LYS A 144 -14.06 18.00 4.66
N LEU A 145 -14.14 16.79 5.22
CA LEU A 145 -13.03 15.82 5.14
C LEU A 145 -12.76 15.27 3.74
N PHE A 146 -13.78 15.04 2.92
CA PHE A 146 -13.62 14.34 1.64
C PHE A 146 -12.67 15.03 0.65
N TYR A 147 -12.64 16.37 0.65
CA TYR A 147 -11.76 17.18 -0.22
C TYR A 147 -10.60 17.82 0.53
N SER A 148 -10.28 17.31 1.72
CA SER A 148 -9.24 17.88 2.58
C SER A 148 -7.96 17.05 2.58
N SER A 149 -6.88 17.67 3.06
CA SER A 149 -5.60 16.99 3.30
C SER A 149 -5.71 15.81 4.27
N TYR A 150 -6.80 15.69 5.02
CA TYR A 150 -7.06 14.59 5.94
C TYR A 150 -7.29 13.25 5.24
N MET A 151 -7.70 13.24 3.97
CA MET A 151 -7.84 12.00 3.19
C MET A 151 -6.51 11.57 2.54
N ILE A 152 -5.48 12.42 2.55
CA ILE A 152 -4.18 12.08 1.96
C ILE A 152 -3.64 10.76 2.52
N PRO A 153 -3.64 10.50 3.84
CA PRO A 153 -3.17 9.22 4.38
C PRO A 153 -4.02 8.03 3.89
N VAL A 154 -5.35 8.19 3.80
CA VAL A 154 -6.26 7.15 3.30
C VAL A 154 -5.88 6.73 1.89
N TYR A 155 -5.77 7.71 0.98
CA TYR A 155 -5.41 7.46 -0.42
C TYR A 155 -3.98 6.98 -0.59
N TYR A 156 -3.04 7.53 0.18
CA TYR A 156 -1.64 7.14 0.15
C TYR A 156 -1.48 5.65 0.44
N TYR A 157 -2.03 5.17 1.56
CA TYR A 157 -1.87 3.77 1.95
C TYR A 157 -2.72 2.82 1.09
N LEU A 158 -3.90 3.26 0.62
CA LEU A 158 -4.67 2.47 -0.35
C LEU A 158 -3.89 2.29 -1.65
N THR A 159 -3.33 3.37 -2.19
CA THR A 159 -2.54 3.36 -3.42
C THR A 159 -1.25 2.55 -3.25
N LEU A 160 -0.58 2.66 -2.10
CA LEU A 160 0.62 1.87 -1.80
C LEU A 160 0.30 0.37 -1.81
N GLY A 161 -0.79 -0.04 -1.14
CA GLY A 161 -1.23 -1.44 -1.16
C GLY A 161 -1.55 -1.92 -2.57
N ASP A 162 -2.29 -1.14 -3.35
CA ASP A 162 -2.66 -1.46 -4.73
C ASP A 162 -1.42 -1.57 -5.64
N GLN A 163 -0.45 -0.66 -5.49
CA GLN A 163 0.83 -0.67 -6.22
C GLN A 163 1.70 -1.88 -5.85
N MET A 164 1.79 -2.21 -4.57
CA MET A 164 2.55 -3.37 -4.10
C MET A 164 1.90 -4.68 -4.56
N ALA A 165 0.57 -4.77 -4.57
CA ALA A 165 -0.13 -5.92 -5.12
C ALA A 165 0.14 -6.10 -6.62
N ALA A 166 0.08 -5.01 -7.39
CA ALA A 166 0.42 -5.03 -8.81
C ALA A 166 1.90 -5.40 -9.06
N TYR A 167 2.82 -4.87 -8.24
CA TYR A 167 4.23 -5.25 -8.28
C TYR A 167 4.41 -6.76 -8.07
N ILE A 168 3.74 -7.32 -7.06
CA ILE A 168 3.76 -8.76 -6.80
C ILE A 168 3.20 -9.54 -7.98
N ASP A 169 2.03 -9.19 -8.52
CA ASP A 169 1.43 -9.88 -9.67
C ASP A 169 2.35 -9.89 -10.90
N VAL A 170 3.16 -8.83 -11.10
CA VAL A 170 4.07 -8.71 -12.25
C VAL A 170 5.41 -9.43 -12.03
N TYR A 171 5.97 -9.35 -10.82
CA TYR A 171 7.36 -9.77 -10.56
C TYR A 171 7.49 -11.05 -9.75
N PHE A 172 6.44 -11.53 -9.08
CA PHE A 172 6.44 -12.88 -8.51
C PHE A 172 6.19 -13.87 -9.65
N VAL A 173 7.28 -14.38 -10.22
CA VAL A 173 7.24 -15.39 -11.29
C VAL A 173 6.72 -16.71 -10.72
N VAL A 174 5.42 -16.99 -10.89
CA VAL A 174 4.76 -18.26 -10.50
C VAL A 174 5.26 -19.43 -11.31
#